data_AF-A0A971WWE8-F1
#
_entry.id   AF-A0A971WWE8-F1
#
_cell.length_a   1.000
_cell.length_b   1.000
_cell.length_c   1.000
_cell.angle_alpha   90.00
_cell.angle_beta   90.00
_cell.angle_gamma   90.00
#
_symmetry.space_group_name_H-M   'P 1'
#
loop_
_entity.id
_entity.type
_entity.pdbx_description
1 polymer ?
#
loop_
_entity_poly.entity_id
_entity_poly.type
_entity_poly.pdbx_seq_one_letter_code
_entity_poly.pdbx_strand_id
1 'polypeptide(L)'
;MKHASDSTEQQDVESYLLECLANKLCLNFSGSGCLPIELGVKPDAVDLANKTVVEVYARVGELKGAQLHKVKGDILKLVLIDTKLGGGWNKILCFTSDEAAKYVQGQSWVAEAARTFGIKIVVINLPKDLQQQIKSAQKRQRMVNAE
;
A
#
# COMPACT_ATOMS: atom_id res chain seq x y z
N MET A 1 -5.73 25.40 10.83
CA MET A 1 -6.43 24.80 9.67
C MET A 1 -5.46 23.81 9.03
N LYS A 2 -5.82 22.53 8.83
CA LYS A 2 -4.90 21.54 8.23
C LYS A 2 -4.65 21.87 6.75
N HIS A 3 -3.40 21.73 6.30
CA HIS A 3 -3.02 22.01 4.91
C HIS A 3 -3.68 21.00 3.93
N ALA A 4 -3.88 21.39 2.67
CA ALA A 4 -4.51 20.53 1.66
C ALA A 4 -3.69 19.27 1.33
N SER A 5 -2.39 19.26 1.63
CA SER A 5 -1.49 18.11 1.44
C SER A 5 -1.22 17.31 2.72
N ASP A 6 -1.79 17.72 3.86
CA ASP A 6 -1.63 17.01 5.14
C ASP A 6 -2.18 15.60 5.02
N SER A 7 -1.32 14.61 5.26
CA SER A 7 -1.57 13.19 5.10
C SER A 7 -1.65 12.41 6.42
N THR A 8 -1.85 13.09 7.56
CA THR A 8 -1.89 12.41 8.87
C THR A 8 -2.95 11.32 8.91
N GLU A 9 -4.15 11.57 8.38
CA GLU A 9 -5.20 10.55 8.37
C GLU A 9 -4.83 9.32 7.52
N GLN A 10 -4.06 9.49 6.45
CA GLN A 10 -3.54 8.36 5.66
C GLN A 10 -2.49 7.57 6.45
N GLN A 11 -1.61 8.24 7.20
CA GLN A 11 -0.58 7.59 8.01
C GLN A 11 -1.18 6.80 9.18
N ASP A 12 -2.24 7.33 9.80
CA ASP A 12 -3.00 6.63 10.85
C ASP A 12 -3.67 5.37 10.28
N VAL A 13 -4.29 5.48 9.10
CA VAL A 13 -4.87 4.33 8.39
C VAL A 13 -3.79 3.34 7.98
N GLU A 14 -2.64 3.78 7.48
CA GLU A 14 -1.52 2.92 7.11
C GLU A 14 -1.04 2.11 8.31
N SER A 15 -0.83 2.76 9.46
CA SER A 15 -0.44 2.11 10.70
C SER A 15 -1.46 1.06 11.14
N TYR A 16 -2.76 1.39 11.10
CA TYR A 16 -3.84 0.45 11.40
C TYR A 16 -3.87 -0.76 10.46
N LEU A 17 -3.68 -0.53 9.15
CA LEU A 17 -3.64 -1.60 8.14
C LEU A 17 -2.45 -2.53 8.38
N LEU A 18 -1.28 -1.99 8.71
CA LEU A 18 -0.09 -2.78 9.01
C LEU A 18 -0.28 -3.62 10.28
N GLU A 19 -0.87 -3.07 11.34
CA GLU A 19 -1.19 -3.83 12.56
C GLU A 19 -2.17 -4.98 12.26
N CYS A 20 -3.25 -4.70 11.54
CA CYS A 20 -4.23 -5.71 11.14
C CYS A 20 -3.59 -6.79 10.24
N LEU A 21 -2.71 -6.40 9.33
CA LEU A 21 -2.00 -7.33 8.45
C LEU A 21 -1.02 -8.22 9.21
N ALA A 22 -0.25 -7.64 10.14
CA ALA A 22 0.67 -8.35 11.01
C ALA A 22 -0.06 -9.43 11.81
N ASN A 23 -1.17 -9.05 12.46
CA ASN A 23 -2.00 -9.98 13.24
C ASN A 23 -2.63 -11.06 12.34
N LYS A 24 -3.16 -10.69 11.17
CA LYS A 24 -3.83 -11.62 10.25
C LYS A 24 -2.89 -12.67 9.66
N LEU A 25 -1.63 -12.33 9.45
CA LEU A 25 -0.65 -13.19 8.78
C LEU A 25 0.46 -13.69 9.72
N CYS A 26 0.36 -13.41 11.03
CA CYS A 26 1.38 -13.72 12.02
C CYS A 26 2.77 -13.18 11.64
N LEU A 27 2.82 -11.95 11.11
CA LEU A 27 4.05 -11.27 10.72
C LEU A 27 4.51 -10.32 11.83
N ASN A 28 5.81 -10.03 11.85
CA ASN A 28 6.41 -9.08 12.76
C ASN A 28 7.09 -7.94 12.00
N PHE A 29 6.37 -6.82 11.86
CA PHE A 29 6.90 -5.59 11.30
C PHE A 29 7.69 -4.83 12.38
N SER A 30 8.83 -5.39 12.77
CA SER A 30 9.74 -4.78 13.74
C SER A 30 10.66 -3.80 13.02
N GLY A 31 10.26 -2.52 13.01
CA GLY A 31 11.11 -1.44 12.54
C GLY A 31 10.65 -0.81 11.22
N SER A 32 11.16 0.37 10.99
CA SER A 32 10.74 1.36 10.01
C SER A 32 10.98 0.96 8.55
N GLY A 33 10.58 -0.22 8.10
CA GLY A 33 10.75 -0.65 6.70
C GLY A 33 12.22 -0.78 6.25
N CYS A 34 13.14 -1.03 7.17
CA CYS A 34 14.57 -1.10 6.86
C CYS A 34 14.92 -2.42 6.17
N LEU A 35 15.36 -2.33 4.91
CA LEU A 35 15.90 -3.45 4.16
C LEU A 35 17.35 -3.76 4.61
N PRO A 36 17.83 -5.01 4.47
CA PRO A 36 19.21 -5.38 4.76
C PRO A 36 20.19 -4.95 3.66
N ILE A 37 19.74 -4.13 2.71
CA ILE A 37 20.49 -3.62 1.56
C ILE A 37 20.13 -2.15 1.33
N GLU A 38 21.03 -1.40 0.71
CA GLU A 38 20.75 -0.06 0.23
C GLU A 38 20.18 -0.12 -1.20
N LEU A 39 18.94 0.37 -1.38
CA LEU A 39 18.22 0.26 -2.65
C LEU A 39 17.58 1.59 -3.10
N GLY A 40 17.69 2.66 -2.30
CA GLY A 40 16.99 3.93 -2.55
C GLY A 40 15.46 3.82 -2.49
N VAL A 41 14.95 2.67 -2.04
CA VAL A 41 13.53 2.36 -1.86
C VAL A 41 13.32 1.90 -0.43
N LYS A 42 12.26 2.40 0.19
CA LYS A 42 11.84 2.02 1.53
C LYS A 42 10.41 1.48 1.44
N PRO A 43 10.18 0.18 1.70
CA PRO A 43 8.82 -0.35 1.80
C PRO A 43 8.11 0.19 3.05
N ASP A 44 6.78 0.14 3.05
CA ASP A 44 5.99 0.57 4.20
C ASP A 44 6.20 -0.37 5.40
N ALA A 45 6.37 -1.67 5.14
CA ALA A 45 6.81 -2.63 6.15
C ALA A 45 7.63 -3.79 5.58
N VAL A 46 8.43 -4.40 6.45
CA VAL A 46 9.22 -5.59 6.16
C VAL A 46 9.24 -6.52 7.37
N ASP A 47 9.18 -7.82 7.11
CA ASP A 47 9.47 -8.88 8.06
C ASP A 47 10.57 -9.76 7.46
N LEU A 48 11.79 -9.60 7.98
CA LEU A 48 12.96 -10.31 7.48
C LEU A 48 12.92 -11.80 7.78
N ALA A 49 12.32 -12.21 8.90
CA ALA A 49 12.25 -13.61 9.31
C ALA A 49 11.33 -14.40 8.39
N ASN A 50 10.18 -13.81 8.02
CA ASN A 50 9.22 -14.39 7.10
C ASN A 50 9.46 -14.00 5.63
N LYS A 51 10.59 -13.33 5.32
CA LYS A 51 10.91 -12.79 3.99
C LYS A 51 9.72 -12.09 3.33
N THR A 52 9.06 -11.20 4.06
CA THR A 52 7.86 -10.49 3.61
C THR A 52 8.12 -9.00 3.49
N VAL A 53 7.68 -8.41 2.38
CA VAL A 53 7.73 -6.97 2.13
C VAL A 53 6.34 -6.46 1.74
N VAL A 54 5.97 -5.30 2.26
CA VAL A 54 4.60 -4.76 2.16
C VAL A 54 4.62 -3.32 1.66
N GLU A 55 3.68 -3.02 0.77
CA GLU A 55 3.24 -1.67 0.42
C GLU A 55 1.75 -1.52 0.73
N VAL A 56 1.33 -0.35 1.18
CA VAL A 56 -0.01 -0.04 1.67
C VAL A 56 -0.61 1.12 0.87
N TYR A 57 -1.81 0.89 0.36
CA TYR A 57 -2.64 1.92 -0.25
C TYR A 57 -3.78 2.33 0.69
N ALA A 58 -3.51 3.35 1.51
CA ALA A 58 -4.41 3.89 2.54
C ALA A 58 -5.42 4.92 1.99
N ARG A 59 -6.20 4.58 0.96
CA ARG A 59 -7.31 5.41 0.45
C ARG A 59 -8.55 4.59 0.11
N VAL A 60 -9.71 5.20 0.28
CA VAL A 60 -11.03 4.60 0.02
C VAL A 60 -11.59 5.04 -1.33
N GLY A 61 -12.25 4.10 -2.02
CA GLY A 61 -12.82 4.27 -3.35
C GLY A 61 -11.88 3.78 -4.46
N GLU A 62 -12.29 4.04 -5.70
CA GLU A 62 -11.53 3.68 -6.91
C GLU A 62 -10.25 4.50 -7.08
N LEU A 63 -9.24 3.90 -7.72
CA LEU A 63 -8.03 4.60 -8.13
C LEU A 63 -8.30 5.58 -9.27
N LYS A 64 -7.75 6.80 -9.19
CA LYS A 64 -7.89 7.83 -10.23
C LYS A 64 -6.59 8.58 -10.50
N GLY A 65 -6.34 8.91 -11.77
CA GLY A 65 -5.22 9.76 -12.19
C GLY A 65 -3.87 9.27 -11.66
N ALA A 66 -3.17 10.15 -10.92
CA ALA A 66 -1.86 9.87 -10.32
C ALA A 66 -1.85 8.64 -9.38
N GLN A 67 -2.99 8.25 -8.81
CA GLN A 67 -3.08 7.07 -7.92
C GLN A 67 -2.79 5.77 -8.68
N LEU A 68 -3.14 5.69 -9.97
CA LEU A 68 -2.84 4.54 -10.82
C LEU A 68 -1.33 4.38 -10.99
N HIS A 69 -0.61 5.50 -11.13
CA HIS A 69 0.84 5.51 -11.24
C HIS A 69 1.51 5.16 -9.91
N LYS A 70 0.96 5.62 -8.78
CA LYS A 70 1.43 5.20 -7.45
C LYS A 70 1.37 3.68 -7.30
N VAL A 71 0.21 3.06 -7.56
CA VAL A 71 0.05 1.61 -7.42
C VAL A 71 0.98 0.81 -8.36
N LYS A 72 1.20 1.28 -9.58
CA LYS A 72 2.21 0.68 -10.47
C LYS A 72 3.63 0.81 -9.90
N GLY A 73 3.97 1.96 -9.36
CA GLY A 73 5.24 2.20 -8.68
C GLY A 73 5.43 1.27 -7.48
N ASP A 74 4.39 1.08 -6.66
CA ASP A 74 4.40 0.17 -5.50
C ASP A 74 4.65 -1.29 -5.94
N ILE A 75 4.02 -1.74 -7.03
CA ILE A 75 4.32 -3.06 -7.63
C ILE A 75 5.79 -3.16 -8.05
N LEU A 76 6.32 -2.16 -8.76
CA LEU A 76 7.72 -2.16 -9.21
C LEU A 76 8.70 -2.14 -8.03
N LYS A 77 8.40 -1.38 -6.96
CA LYS A 77 9.19 -1.37 -5.73
C LYS A 77 9.27 -2.76 -5.11
N LEU A 78 8.12 -3.43 -4.92
CA LEU A 78 8.06 -4.78 -4.37
C LEU A 78 8.87 -5.79 -5.19
N VAL A 79 8.76 -5.75 -6.52
CA VAL A 79 9.50 -6.64 -7.43
C VAL A 79 11.01 -6.37 -7.40
N LEU A 80 11.39 -5.09 -7.38
CA LEU A 80 12.80 -4.70 -7.29
C LEU A 80 13.43 -5.19 -5.99
N ILE A 81 12.75 -5.01 -4.86
CA ILE A 81 13.20 -5.46 -3.53
C ILE A 81 13.42 -6.97 -3.54
N ASP A 82 12.42 -7.74 -3.96
CA ASP A 82 12.53 -9.20 -4.04
C ASP A 82 13.70 -9.64 -4.91
N THR A 83 13.82 -9.06 -6.11
CA THR A 83 14.91 -9.37 -7.05
C THR A 83 16.28 -9.09 -6.43
N LYS A 84 16.44 -7.96 -5.73
CA LYS A 84 17.72 -7.56 -5.13
C LYS A 84 18.06 -8.31 -3.87
N LEU A 85 17.08 -8.92 -3.21
CA LEU A 85 17.27 -9.79 -2.05
C LEU A 85 17.40 -11.28 -2.44
N GLY A 86 17.57 -11.60 -3.72
CA GLY A 86 17.83 -12.94 -4.23
C GLY A 86 16.58 -13.76 -4.59
N GLY A 87 15.40 -13.13 -4.64
CA GLY A 87 14.14 -13.76 -4.99
C GLY A 87 13.48 -14.55 -3.86
N GLY A 88 12.22 -14.92 -4.07
CA GLY A 88 11.44 -15.76 -3.15
C GLY A 88 10.83 -15.02 -1.95
N TRP A 89 10.79 -13.69 -1.98
CA TRP A 89 10.12 -12.88 -0.97
C TRP A 89 8.61 -12.81 -1.22
N ASN A 90 7.85 -12.89 -0.12
CA ASN A 90 6.43 -12.63 -0.09
C ASN A 90 6.21 -11.12 -0.30
N LYS A 91 5.62 -10.75 -1.43
CA LYS A 91 5.33 -9.36 -1.78
C LYS A 91 3.86 -9.10 -1.53
N ILE A 92 3.52 -8.17 -0.65
CA ILE A 92 2.13 -7.86 -0.31
C ILE A 92 1.81 -6.44 -0.72
N LEU A 93 0.70 -6.27 -1.44
CA LEU A 93 0.09 -4.97 -1.67
C LEU A 93 -1.25 -4.93 -0.93
N CYS A 94 -1.30 -4.11 0.12
CA CYS A 94 -2.42 -4.02 1.05
C CYS A 94 -3.31 -2.82 0.73
N PHE A 95 -4.61 -3.02 0.64
CA PHE A 95 -5.61 -1.98 0.39
C PHE A 95 -6.60 -1.89 1.54
N THR A 96 -7.16 -0.70 1.74
CA THR A 96 -8.36 -0.51 2.58
C THR A 96 -9.68 -0.62 1.79
N SER A 97 -9.61 -0.71 0.47
CA SER A 97 -10.74 -0.48 -0.44
C SER A 97 -10.80 -1.58 -1.49
N ASP A 98 -11.91 -2.33 -1.50
CA ASP A 98 -12.16 -3.32 -2.55
C ASP A 98 -12.22 -2.67 -3.92
N GLU A 99 -12.78 -1.46 -4.03
CA GLU A 99 -12.84 -0.71 -5.28
C GLU A 99 -11.45 -0.34 -5.81
N ALA A 100 -10.49 -0.06 -4.92
CA ALA A 100 -9.10 0.17 -5.31
C ALA A 100 -8.41 -1.13 -5.73
N ALA A 101 -8.59 -2.20 -4.94
CA ALA A 101 -7.96 -3.49 -5.16
C ALA A 101 -8.35 -4.13 -6.50
N LYS A 102 -9.59 -3.89 -6.97
CA LYS A 102 -10.07 -4.34 -8.29
C LYS A 102 -9.12 -3.97 -9.44
N TYR A 103 -8.42 -2.84 -9.35
CA TYR A 103 -7.47 -2.40 -10.38
C TYR A 103 -6.35 -3.41 -10.64
N VAL A 104 -5.88 -4.08 -9.57
CA VAL A 104 -4.78 -5.06 -9.59
C VAL A 104 -5.27 -6.51 -9.51
N GLN A 105 -6.58 -6.73 -9.41
CA GLN A 105 -7.19 -8.07 -9.37
C GLN A 105 -7.94 -8.44 -10.65
N GLY A 106 -8.29 -7.47 -11.51
CA GLY A 106 -9.04 -7.70 -12.74
C GLY A 106 -8.25 -8.32 -13.90
N GLN A 107 -8.64 -7.99 -15.13
CA GLN A 107 -8.02 -8.47 -16.38
C GLN A 107 -7.08 -7.45 -17.04
N SER A 108 -6.74 -6.37 -16.34
CA SER A 108 -5.80 -5.37 -16.86
C SER A 108 -4.38 -5.96 -16.93
N TRP A 109 -3.52 -5.38 -17.75
CA TRP A 109 -2.10 -5.76 -17.77
C TRP A 109 -1.43 -5.57 -16.41
N VAL A 110 -1.90 -4.61 -15.59
CA VAL A 110 -1.36 -4.38 -14.24
C VAL A 110 -1.73 -5.52 -13.31
N ALA A 111 -2.97 -6.02 -13.41
CA ALA A 111 -3.40 -7.19 -12.67
C ALA A 111 -2.63 -8.45 -13.13
N GLU A 112 -2.37 -8.57 -14.44
CA GLU A 112 -1.53 -9.65 -14.96
C GLU A 112 -0.08 -9.56 -14.47
N ALA A 113 0.50 -8.36 -14.43
CA ALA A 113 1.82 -8.13 -13.86
C ALA A 113 1.86 -8.50 -12.36
N ALA A 114 0.87 -8.08 -11.57
CA ALA A 114 0.77 -8.44 -10.17
C ALA A 114 0.71 -9.97 -9.97
N ARG A 115 -0.06 -10.69 -10.79
CA ARG A 115 -0.11 -12.17 -10.78
C ARG A 115 1.22 -12.79 -11.19
N THR A 116 1.79 -12.34 -12.31
CA THR A 116 3.05 -12.86 -12.87
C THR A 116 4.20 -12.72 -11.89
N PHE A 117 4.27 -11.58 -11.18
CA PHE A 117 5.30 -11.35 -10.18
C PHE A 117 4.96 -11.90 -8.79
N GLY A 118 3.82 -12.60 -8.64
CA GLY A 118 3.43 -13.20 -7.36
C GLY A 118 3.17 -12.16 -6.26
N ILE A 119 2.61 -11.00 -6.60
CA ILE A 119 2.17 -10.01 -5.63
C ILE A 119 0.85 -10.48 -4.99
N LYS A 120 0.88 -10.67 -3.67
CA LYS A 120 -0.31 -11.01 -2.88
C LYS A 120 -1.11 -9.75 -2.58
N ILE A 121 -2.36 -9.72 -3.03
CA ILE A 121 -3.28 -8.61 -2.74
C ILE A 121 -4.04 -8.92 -1.46
N VAL A 122 -4.02 -8.00 -0.50
CA VAL A 122 -4.78 -8.11 0.75
C VAL A 122 -5.68 -6.89 0.89
N VAL A 123 -6.95 -7.10 1.23
CA VAL A 123 -7.88 -6.02 1.58
C VAL A 123 -8.24 -6.14 3.06
N ILE A 124 -8.15 -5.01 3.77
CA ILE A 124 -8.53 -4.89 5.18
C ILE A 124 -9.57 -3.80 5.28
N ASN A 125 -10.74 -4.16 5.80
CA ASN A 125 -11.81 -3.20 6.02
C ASN A 125 -11.51 -2.32 7.22
N LEU A 126 -11.67 -1.01 7.06
CA LEU A 126 -11.55 -0.07 8.16
C LEU A 126 -12.81 -0.06 9.03
N PRO A 127 -12.65 0.14 10.34
CA PRO A 127 -13.70 0.63 11.22
C PRO A 127 -14.41 1.86 10.63
N LYS A 128 -15.71 2.00 10.91
CA LYS A 128 -16.56 3.04 10.28
C LYS A 128 -16.04 4.45 10.53
N ASP A 129 -15.55 4.70 11.74
CA ASP A 129 -14.92 5.93 12.20
C ASP A 129 -13.65 6.27 11.40
N LEU A 130 -12.70 5.34 11.28
CA LEU A 130 -11.51 5.54 10.43
C LEU A 130 -11.88 5.73 8.96
N GLN A 131 -12.89 5.01 8.47
CA GLN A 131 -13.38 5.17 7.11
C GLN A 131 -14.00 6.56 6.86
N GLN A 132 -14.69 7.13 7.85
CA GLN A 132 -15.24 8.49 7.77
C GLN A 132 -14.16 9.56 7.83
N GLN A 133 -13.14 9.37 8.67
CA GLN A 133 -11.99 10.27 8.78
C GLN A 133 -11.23 10.34 7.46
N ILE A 134 -10.86 9.20 6.87
CA ILE A 134 -10.10 9.16 5.61
C ILE A 134 -10.90 9.72 4.43
N LYS A 135 -12.23 9.48 4.36
CA LYS A 135 -13.10 10.08 3.36
C LYS A 135 -13.15 11.61 3.47
N SER A 136 -13.21 12.13 4.70
CA SER A 136 -13.17 13.57 4.97
C SER A 136 -11.83 14.19 4.55
N ALA A 137 -10.71 13.52 4.88
CA ALA A 137 -9.38 13.93 4.46
C ALA A 137 -9.23 13.93 2.93
N GLN A 138 -9.67 12.86 2.25
CA GLN A 138 -9.64 12.76 0.79
C GLN A 138 -10.45 13.88 0.10
N LYS A 139 -11.60 14.28 0.67
CA LYS A 139 -12.39 15.40 0.14
C LYS A 139 -11.64 16.74 0.28
N ARG A 140 -10.97 16.95 1.42
CA ARG A 140 -10.12 18.14 1.68
C ARG A 140 -8.89 18.19 0.76
N GLN A 141 -8.29 17.04 0.47
CA GLN A 141 -7.08 16.91 -0.34
C GLN A 141 -7.32 16.91 -1.86
N ARG A 142 -8.56 17.17 -2.32
CA ARG A 142 -8.86 17.20 -3.75
C ARG A 142 -8.15 18.39 -4.38
N MET A 143 -7.12 18.13 -5.20
CA MET A 143 -6.50 19.18 -5.99
C MET A 143 -7.53 19.77 -6.95
N VAL A 144 -7.74 21.07 -6.85
CA VAL A 144 -8.31 21.90 -7.90
C VAL A 144 -7.14 22.52 -8.64
N ASN A 145 -7.13 22.46 -9.96
CA ASN A 145 -6.15 23.23 -10.73
C ASN A 145 -6.36 24.71 -10.37
N ALA A 146 -5.28 25.45 -10.13
CA ALA A 146 -5.38 26.90 -10.12
C ALA A 146 -5.84 27.33 -11.52
N GLU A 147 -6.88 28.17 -11.58
CA GLU A 147 -7.36 28.77 -12.83
C GLU A 147 -6.27 29.63 -13.49
#